data_AF-A0A7C8KSJ8-F1
#
_entry.id   AF-A0A7C8KSJ8-F1
#
_cell.length_a   1.000
_cell.length_b   1.000
_cell.length_c   1.000
_cell.angle_alpha   90.00
_cell.angle_beta   90.00
_cell.angle_gamma   90.00
#
_symmetry.space_group_name_H-M   'P 1'
#
loop_
_entity.id
_entity.type
_entity.pdbx_description
1 polymer ?
#
loop_
_entity_poly.entity_id
_entity_poly.type
_entity_poly.pdbx_seq_one_letter_code
_entity_poly.pdbx_strand_id
1 'polypeptide(L)' 'MESSEAHLKIILDKEAAEREAELRIEEARAQGIKQGIQEMREQVIKNMLTQGLPHKKIATYTGSTIEEVEKIRNEE' A
#
# COMPACT_ATOMS: atom_id res chain seq x y z
N MET A 1 5.76 -13.01 -47.66
CA MET A 1 6.19 -13.46 -46.32
C MET A 1 6.17 -12.32 -45.29
N GLU A 2 6.45 -11.06 -45.67
CA GLU A 2 6.51 -9.90 -44.75
C GLU A 2 5.23 -9.60 -43.95
N SER A 3 4.05 -9.91 -44.49
CA SER A 3 2.76 -9.67 -43.81
C SER A 3 2.58 -10.48 -42.52
N SER A 4 3.15 -11.70 -42.44
CA SER A 4 2.97 -12.57 -41.26
C SER A 4 3.80 -12.08 -40.07
N GLU A 5 5.01 -11.60 -40.32
CA GLU A 5 5.92 -11.10 -39.28
C GLU A 5 5.42 -9.77 -38.72
N ALA A 6 4.89 -8.88 -39.57
CA ALA A 6 4.28 -7.63 -39.14
C ALA A 6 3.05 -7.86 -38.25
N HIS A 7 2.18 -8.82 -38.59
CA HIS A 7 1.03 -9.17 -37.75
C HIS A 7 1.45 -9.79 -36.41
N LEU A 8 2.44 -10.68 -36.41
CA LEU A 8 2.97 -11.26 -35.18
C LEU A 8 3.53 -10.18 -34.25
N LYS A 9 4.29 -9.21 -34.79
CA LYS A 9 4.82 -8.10 -34.00
C LYS A 9 3.71 -7.27 -33.36
N ILE A 10 2.64 -6.94 -34.10
CA ILE A 10 1.50 -6.18 -33.57
C ILE A 10 0.81 -6.93 -32.43
N ILE A 11 0.63 -8.23 -32.57
CA ILE A 11 0.02 -9.08 -31.54
C ILE A 11 0.90 -9.06 -30.28
N LEU A 12 2.21 -9.27 -30.43
CA LEU A 12 3.15 -9.26 -29.31
C LEU A 12 3.21 -7.90 -28.60
N ASP A 13 3.22 -6.80 -29.36
CA ASP A 13 3.21 -5.44 -28.79
C ASP A 13 1.91 -5.18 -28.01
N LYS A 14 0.77 -5.67 -28.51
CA LYS A 14 -0.52 -5.55 -27.83
C LYS A 14 -0.58 -6.39 -26.55
N GLU A 15 -0.15 -7.64 -26.61
CA GLU A 15 -0.09 -8.53 -25.44
C GLU A 15 0.86 -7.96 -24.36
N ALA A 16 1.99 -7.39 -24.78
CA ALA A 16 2.91 -6.73 -23.87
C ALA A 16 2.26 -5.51 -23.19
N ALA A 17 1.55 -4.68 -23.96
CA ALA A 17 0.85 -3.51 -23.41
C ALA A 17 -0.29 -3.89 -22.45
N GLU A 18 -1.05 -4.94 -22.76
CA GLU A 18 -2.09 -5.48 -21.86
C GLU A 18 -1.47 -5.98 -20.55
N ARG A 19 -0.39 -6.74 -20.64
CA ARG A 19 0.31 -7.25 -19.45
C ARG A 19 0.91 -6.13 -18.60
N GLU A 20 1.47 -5.10 -19.21
CA GLU A 20 1.98 -3.93 -18.48
C GLU A 20 0.84 -3.16 -17.78
N ALA A 21 -0.33 -3.04 -18.43
CA ALA A 21 -1.48 -2.42 -17.81
C ALA A 21 -1.99 -3.22 -16.60
N GLU A 22 -2.04 -4.56 -16.69
CA GLU A 22 -2.41 -5.43 -15.59
C GLU A 22 -1.45 -5.30 -14.40
N LEU A 23 -0.14 -5.34 -14.65
CA LEU A 23 0.88 -5.18 -13.62
C LEU A 23 0.75 -3.83 -12.89
N ARG A 24 0.52 -2.74 -13.63
CA ARG A 24 0.31 -1.41 -13.03
C ARG A 24 -0.93 -1.35 -12.14
N ILE A 25 -2.02 -2.02 -12.55
CA ILE A 25 -3.24 -2.09 -11.74
C ILE A 25 -2.98 -2.88 -10.45
N GLU A 26 -2.26 -4.00 -10.54
CA GLU A 26 -1.90 -4.82 -9.38
C GLU A 26 -1.01 -4.05 -8.40
N GLU A 27 0.02 -3.36 -8.90
CA GLU A 27 0.89 -2.51 -8.10
C GLU A 27 0.11 -1.37 -7.41
N ALA A 28 -0.74 -0.67 -8.17
CA ALA A 28 -1.57 0.40 -7.61
C ALA A 28 -2.51 -0.12 -6.52
N ARG A 29 -3.08 -1.31 -6.71
CA ARG A 29 -3.92 -1.97 -5.70
C ARG A 29 -3.14 -2.34 -4.45
N ALA A 30 -1.95 -2.92 -4.61
CA ALA A 30 -1.08 -3.28 -3.49
C ALA A 30 -0.65 -2.04 -2.69
N GLN A 31 -0.29 -0.95 -3.39
CA GLN A 31 0.04 0.33 -2.76
C GLN A 31 -1.15 0.90 -1.99
N GLY A 32 -2.35 0.92 -2.59
CA GLY A 32 -3.57 1.41 -1.93
C GLY A 32 -3.94 0.61 -0.68
N ILE A 33 -3.80 -0.72 -0.72
CA ILE A 33 -4.02 -1.58 0.46
C ILE A 33 -2.99 -1.25 1.56
N LYS A 34 -1.71 -1.11 1.19
CA LYS A 34 -0.66 -0.77 2.15
C LYS A 34 -0.90 0.59 2.81
N GLN A 35 -1.27 1.60 2.04
CA GLN A 35 -1.62 2.93 2.54
C GLN A 35 -2.81 2.86 3.49
N GLY A 36 -3.91 2.22 3.09
CA GLY A 36 -5.10 2.10 3.93
C GLY A 36 -4.84 1.36 5.26
N ILE A 37 -4.00 0.31 5.25
CA ILE A 37 -3.59 -0.37 6.49
C ILE A 37 -2.78 0.56 7.40
N GLN A 38 -1.87 1.35 6.83
CA GLN A 38 -1.06 2.30 7.59
C GLN A 38 -1.92 3.41 8.20
N GLU A 39 -2.77 4.05 7.41
CA GLU A 39 -3.70 5.11 7.85
C GLU A 39 -4.63 4.60 8.95
N MET A 40 -5.19 3.39 8.78
CA MET A 40 -6.04 2.78 9.81
C MET A 40 -5.27 2.50 11.10
N ARG A 41 -4.03 2.01 11.01
CA ARG A 41 -3.16 1.80 12.18
C ARG A 41 -2.94 3.11 12.93
N GLU A 42 -2.60 4.18 12.21
CA GLU A 42 -2.38 5.51 12.79
C GLU A 42 -3.64 6.05 13.46
N GLN A 43 -4.80 5.93 12.81
CA GLN A 43 -6.07 6.37 13.39
C GLN A 43 -6.44 5.60 14.67
N VAL A 44 -6.20 4.28 14.69
CA VAL A 44 -6.44 3.46 15.89
C VAL A 44 -5.50 3.89 17.03
N ILE A 45 -4.22 4.15 16.73
CA ILE A 45 -3.25 4.65 17.72
C ILE A 45 -3.72 5.99 18.29
N LYS A 46 -4.13 6.94 17.45
CA LYS A 46 -4.67 8.24 17.88
C LYS A 46 -5.89 8.05 18.79
N ASN A 47 -6.84 7.19 18.40
CA ASN A 47 -8.01 6.89 19.21
C ASN A 47 -7.68 6.25 20.56
N MET A 48 -6.61 5.46 20.66
CA MET A 48 -6.16 4.89 21.93
C MET A 48 -5.43 5.93 22.79
N LEU A 49 -4.64 6.80 22.18
CA LEU A 49 -3.96 7.91 22.86
C LEU A 49 -4.97 8.90 23.47
N THR A 50 -6.02 9.26 22.73
CA THR A 50 -7.10 10.14 23.23
C THR A 50 -7.88 9.53 24.39
N GLN A 51 -7.96 8.19 24.44
CA GLN A 51 -8.53 7.45 25.57
C GLN A 51 -7.56 7.32 26.76
N GLY A 52 -6.35 7.87 26.68
CA GLY A 52 -5.35 7.86 27.76
C GLY A 52 -4.67 6.51 27.95
N LEU A 53 -4.66 5.63 26.95
CA LEU A 53 -3.94 4.36 27.06
C LEU A 53 -2.43 4.59 27.13
N PRO A 54 -1.69 3.84 27.97
CA PRO A 54 -0.24 3.92 28.01
C PRO A 54 0.40 3.47 26.68
N HIS A 55 1.41 4.21 26.21
CA HIS A 55 2.16 3.93 24.98
C HIS A 55 2.59 2.47 24.84
N LYS A 56 3.05 1.84 25.93
CA LYS A 56 3.45 0.42 25.95
C LYS A 56 2.29 -0.53 25.60
N LYS A 57 1.07 -0.25 26.08
CA LYS A 57 -0.11 -1.06 25.75
C LYS A 57 -0.52 -0.86 24.29
N ILE A 58 -0.50 0.39 23.81
CA ILE A 58 -0.81 0.72 22.42
C ILE A 58 0.13 -0.02 21.48
N ALA A 59 1.45 0.11 21.69
CA ALA A 59 2.49 -0.61 20.96
C ALA A 59 2.22 -2.12 20.89
N THR A 60 1.80 -2.72 22.01
CA THR A 60 1.46 -4.15 22.09
C THR A 60 0.21 -4.50 21.25
N TYR A 61 -0.83 -3.67 21.26
CA TYR A 61 -2.07 -3.93 20.54
C TYR A 61 -1.98 -3.68 19.04
N THR A 62 -1.19 -2.70 18.62
CA THR A 62 -1.09 -2.28 17.21
C THR A 62 0.11 -2.88 16.49
N GLY A 63 0.96 -3.63 17.21
CA GLY A 63 2.22 -4.16 16.68
C GLY A 63 3.22 -3.05 16.33
N SER A 64 3.06 -1.88 16.93
CA SER A 64 3.93 -0.71 16.71
C SER A 64 5.04 -0.64 17.75
N THR A 65 6.08 0.13 17.48
CA THR A 65 7.08 0.48 18.50
C THR A 65 6.58 1.64 19.37
N ILE A 66 7.16 1.80 20.55
CA ILE A 66 6.85 2.96 21.41
C ILE A 66 7.22 4.26 20.68
N GLU A 67 8.34 4.27 19.95
CA GLU A 67 8.78 5.43 19.16
C GLU A 67 7.78 5.80 18.07
N GLU A 68 7.17 4.82 17.39
CA GLU A 68 6.11 5.07 16.40
C GLU A 68 4.88 5.72 17.05
N VAL A 69 4.47 5.21 18.22
CA VAL A 69 3.33 5.77 18.97
C VAL A 69 3.64 7.20 19.44
N GLU A 70 4.88 7.48 19.88
CA GLU A 70 5.32 8.83 20.26
C GLU A 70 5.36 9.79 19.08
N LYS A 71 5.82 9.35 17.90
CA LYS A 71 5.77 10.16 16.67
C LYS A 71 4.34 10.55 16.33
N ILE A 72 3.42 9.59 16.30
CA ILE A 72 2.00 9.84 16.00
C ILE A 72 1.37 10.81 17.01
N ARG A 73 1.77 10.74 18.29
CA ARG A 73 1.33 11.68 19.33
C ARG A 73 1.84 13.10 19.09
N ASN A 74 3.05 13.26 18.56
CA ASN A 74 3.69 14.56 18.33
C ASN A 74 3.38 15.17 16.96
N GLU A 75 2.67 14.43 16.09
CA GLU A 75 2.18 14.88 14.79
C GLU A 75 0.84 15.65 14.89
N GLU A 76 0.41 16.03 16.10
CA GLU A 76 -0.67 16.97 16.40
C GLU A 76 -0.13 18.30 16.93
#